data_AF-A0A3D1JMH2-F1
#
_entry.id   AF-A0A3D1JMH2-F1
#
_cell.length_a   1.000
_cell.length_b   1.000
_cell.length_c   1.000
_cell.angle_alpha   90.00
_cell.angle_beta   90.00
_cell.angle_gamma   90.00
#
_symmetry.space_group_name_H-M   'P 1'
#
loop_
_entity.id
_entity.type
_entity.pdbx_description
1 polymer ?
#
loop_
_entity_poly.entity_id
_entity_poly.type
_entity_poly.pdbx_seq_one_letter_code
_entity_poly.pdbx_strand_id
1 'polypeptide(L)' 'VVIARPGAQLDGEAIIAQLKSQLANFKIPKRCFVAAELPRNTMGKVQKNLLRAQYQGLFA' A
#
# COMPACT_ATOMS: atom_id res chain seq x y z
N VAL A 1 -1.14 0.03 -0.79
CA VAL A 1 -0.93 1.32 -0.10
C VAL A 1 -0.80 1.05 1.37
N VAL A 2 0.25 1.57 1.99
CA VAL A 2 0.57 1.43 3.42
C VAL A 2 0.76 2.81 4.03
N ILE A 3 0.68 2.89 5.35
CA ILE A 3 1.00 4.10 6.12
C ILE A 3 2.03 3.75 7.18
N ALA A 4 2.90 4.70 7.49
CA ALA A 4 3.86 4.52 8.58
C ALA A 4 3.15 4.56 9.94
N ARG A 5 3.68 3.81 10.90
CA ARG A 5 3.38 4.10 12.31
C ARG A 5 4.02 5.44 12.68
N PRO A 6 3.49 6.16 13.70
CA PRO A 6 4.11 7.40 14.16
C PRO A 6 5.61 7.22 14.44
N GLY A 7 6.43 8.14 13.92
CA GLY A 7 7.90 8.11 14.08
C GLY A 7 8.64 7.09 13.20
N ALA A 8 7.94 6.25 12.43
CA ALA A 8 8.58 5.35 11.48
C ALA A 8 8.69 5.98 10.09
N GLN A 9 9.75 5.62 9.37
CA GLN A 9 9.90 5.90 7.94
C GLN A 9 9.71 4.59 7.17
N LEU A 10 9.01 4.66 6.04
CA LEU A 10 8.78 3.52 5.18
C LEU A 10 9.29 3.83 3.77
N ASP A 11 9.92 2.82 3.19
CA ASP A 11 10.23 2.77 1.76
C ASP A 11 9.46 1.61 1.13
N GLY A 12 8.66 1.93 0.11
CA GLY A 12 7.84 0.95 -0.60
C GLY A 12 8.67 -0.12 -1.31
N GLU A 13 9.85 0.22 -1.84
CA GLU A 13 10.71 -0.72 -2.54
C GLU A 13 11.39 -1.68 -1.57
N ALA A 14 11.91 -1.16 -0.45
CA ALA A 14 12.46 -1.97 0.63
C ALA A 14 11.42 -2.97 1.19
N ILE A 15 10.17 -2.55 1.36
CA ILE A 15 9.08 -3.44 1.80
C ILE A 15 8.87 -4.58 0.79
N ILE A 16 8.83 -4.29 -0.52
CA ILE A 16 8.68 -5.32 -1.55
C ILE A 16 9.86 -6.29 -1.53
N ALA A 17 11.09 -5.77 -1.44
CA ALA A 17 12.30 -6.59 -1.37
C ALA A 17 12.28 -7.53 -0.16
N GLN A 18 11.88 -7.03 1.02
CA GLN A 18 11.74 -7.83 2.22
C GLN A 18 10.63 -8.89 2.10
N LEU A 19 9.52 -8.59 1.42
CA LEU A 19 8.45 -9.58 1.21
C LEU A 19 8.90 -10.71 0.27
N LYS A 20 9.72 -10.43 -0.74
CA LYS A 20 10.25 -11.44 -1.68
C LYS A 20 11.08 -12.53 -1.00
N SER A 21 11.72 -12.23 0.14
CA SER A 21 12.47 -13.24 0.90
C SER A 21 11.59 -14.11 1.81
N GLN A 22 10.32 -13.71 2.03
CA GLN A 22 9.43 -14.35 3.01
C GLN A 22 8.22 -15.03 2.39
N LEU A 23 7.81 -14.62 1.18
CA LEU A 23 6.59 -15.08 0.54
C LEU A 23 6.85 -15.55 -0.90
N ALA A 24 5.99 -16.44 -1.38
CA ALA A 24 6.00 -16.84 -2.79
C ALA A 24 5.74 -15.63 -3.71
N ASN A 25 6.46 -15.57 -4.83
CA ASN A 25 6.48 -14.43 -5.75
C ASN A 25 5.09 -13.94 -6.20
N PHE A 26 4.13 -14.84 -6.42
CA PHE A 26 2.78 -14.47 -6.86
C PHE A 26 1.96 -13.72 -5.79
N LYS A 27 2.40 -13.73 -4.52
CA LYS A 27 1.78 -12.98 -3.42
C LYS A 27 2.39 -11.59 -3.24
N ILE A 28 3.51 -11.31 -3.91
CA ILE A 28 4.21 -10.04 -3.79
C ILE A 28 3.47 -8.99 -4.62
N PRO A 29 3.11 -7.82 -4.03
CA PRO A 29 2.50 -6.76 -4.80
C PRO A 29 3.48 -6.20 -5.83
N LYS A 30 2.98 -5.83 -7.02
CA LYS A 30 3.80 -5.21 -8.08
C LYS A 30 4.34 -3.82 -7.69
N ARG A 31 3.59 -3.08 -6.86
CA ARG A 31 3.93 -1.73 -6.36
C ARG A 31 3.44 -1.55 -4.92
N CYS A 32 4.18 -0.77 -4.14
CA CYS A 32 3.85 -0.42 -2.76
C CYS A 32 3.94 1.09 -2.59
N PHE A 33 2.80 1.76 -2.39
CA PHE A 33 2.75 3.20 -2.13
C PHE A 33 2.71 3.46 -0.63
N VAL A 34 3.56 4.37 -0.18
CA VAL A 34 3.52 4.93 1.17
C VAL A 34 2.68 6.21 1.10
N ALA A 35 1.60 6.26 1.86
CA ALA A 35 0.74 7.43 1.97
C ALA A 35 0.82 8.01 3.39
N ALA A 36 0.50 9.30 3.53
CA ALA A 36 0.35 9.92 4.84
C ALA A 36 -0.86 9.37 5.59
N GLU A 37 -1.96 9.10 4.88
CA GLU A 37 -3.19 8.57 5.43
C GLU A 37 -3.92 7.65 4.45
N LEU A 38 -4.90 6.89 4.97
CA LEU A 38 -5.81 6.10 4.15
C LEU A 38 -7.18 6.78 4.12
N PRO A 39 -7.86 6.83 2.95
CA PRO A 39 -9.20 7.35 2.87
C PRO A 39 -10.13 6.47 3.72
N ARG A 40 -10.84 7.08 4.66
CA ARG A 40 -11.76 6.39 5.57
C ARG A 40 -13.16 6.98 5.46
N ASN A 41 -14.18 6.19 5.78
CA ASN A 41 -15.54 6.70 5.95
C ASN A 41 -15.74 7.24 7.37
N THR A 42 -16.94 7.79 7.64
CA THR A 42 -17.31 8.31 8.97
C THR A 42 -17.14 7.28 10.09
N MET A 43 -17.29 5.98 9.77
CA MET A 43 -17.10 4.86 10.71
C MET A 43 -15.65 4.36 10.76
N GLY A 44 -14.69 5.08 10.17
CA GLY A 44 -13.26 4.75 10.18
C GLY A 44 -12.85 3.59 9.26
N LYS A 45 -13.77 3.01 8.47
CA LYS A 45 -13.44 1.93 7.52
C LYS A 45 -12.70 2.48 6.32
N VAL A 46 -11.65 1.78 5.88
CA VAL A 46 -10.87 2.18 4.70
C VAL A 46 -11.71 2.03 3.43
N GLN A 47 -11.80 3.10 2.65
CA GLN A 47 -12.52 3.17 1.38
C GLN A 47 -11.66 2.69 0.22
N LYS A 48 -11.61 1.38 0.00
CA LYS A 48 -10.78 0.76 -1.06
C LYS A 48 -11.19 1.18 -2.48
N ASN A 49 -12.45 1.54 -2.70
CA ASN A 49 -12.94 2.05 -3.99
C ASN A 49 -12.23 3.35 -4.39
N LEU A 50 -12.05 4.30 -3.47
CA LEU A 50 -11.33 5.54 -3.73
C LEU A 50 -9.86 5.28 -4.05
N LEU A 51 -9.22 4.34 -3.33
CA LEU A 51 -7.86 3.91 -3.66
C LEU A 51 -7.78 3.28 -5.05
N ARG A 52 -8.75 2.44 -5.45
CA ARG A 52 -8.76 1.87 -6.82
C ARG A 52 -8.94 2.95 -7.88
N ALA A 53 -9.80 3.93 -7.65
CA ALA A 53 -9.99 5.05 -8.57
C ALA A 53 -8.71 5.89 -8.70
N GLN A 54 -8.05 6.20 -7.58
CA GLN A 54 -6.79 6.96 -7.57
C GLN A 54 -5.68 6.29 -8.40
N TYR A 55 -5.61 4.95 -8.40
CA TYR A 55 -4.57 4.19 -9.11
C TYR A 55 -5.12 3.41 -10.32
N GLN A 56 -6.24 3.83 -10.91
CA GLN A 56 -6.95 3.07 -11.94
C GLN A 56 -6.07 2.76 -13.18
N GLY A 57 -5.20 3.69 -13.57
CA GLY A 57 -4.29 3.51 -14.72
C GLY A 57 -2.93 2.90 -14.40
N LEU A 58 -2.69 2.45 -13.16
CA LEU A 58 -1.34 2.09 -12.71
C LEU A 58 -0.75 0.85 -13.42
N PHE A 59 -1.62 -0.04 -13.90
CA PHE A 59 -1.24 -1.30 -14.55
C PHE A 59 -1.97 -1.52 -15.87
N ALA A 60 -2.52 -0.46 -16.45
CA ALA A 60 -3.19 -0.50 -17.75
C ALA A 60 -2.18 -0.60 -18.89
#